data_AF-A0A2M7PLT4-F1
#
_entry.id   AF-A0A2M7PLT4-F1
#
_cell.length_a   1.000
_cell.length_b   1.000
_cell.length_c   1.000
_cell.angle_alpha   90.00
_cell.angle_beta   90.00
_cell.angle_gamma   90.00
#
_symmetry.space_group_name_H-M   'P 1'
#
loop_
_entity.id
_entity.type
_entity.pdbx_description
1 polymer ?
#
loop_
_entity_poly.entity_id
_entity_poly.type
_entity_poly.pdbx_seq_one_letter_code
_entity_poly.pdbx_strand_id
1 'polypeptide(L)'
;MEACGDGNNALPVINAMVYNNIRRKGALLNHDYPLFTVIKDILPNTSAEEIIDIVSESNIRGRGGAGFPSGLKWKFGSRAKGEHRYIICNADEGEPGTFKDRVLLTEYPEMVFEGMVTAGYAVGADVGLLYLRYEYKYLLAYLNGVLENMRKINYLGQSIAGIVDFDFDIRIQLGAGAYICGEESALIESLEGKRGEPRDKPPFPVEKGYLNLPTVVNNVETLATVVKIIKNGAAWYNQLGNKDSVGTKLLSISGDCRFPGIFEVEWGLKISDILDMCGADEVQAIQVGGPSGALIGEKDFKRELSYSDLPTGGSMIVFNKNRDLLTEVVLNFMNFFIEESCGTCSTCRNMPYVLRGKLLKVINGRGVKTDIEDMVNWANLLKVSRCGLGQTAANPIVSSIRNFRHLYDALVQKEIEYDSGFSLEASVLESCKAVRRQPLFHHNA
;
A
#
# COMPACT_ATOMS: atom_id res chain seq x y z
N MET A 1 2.68 -0.78 -35.10
CA MET A 1 2.26 0.25 -34.12
C MET A 1 2.12 -0.49 -32.82
N GLU A 2 2.93 -0.15 -31.82
CA GLU A 2 2.71 -0.70 -30.47
C GLU A 2 1.32 -0.24 -30.00
N ALA A 3 0.50 -1.20 -29.57
CA ALA A 3 -0.86 -0.89 -29.14
C ALA A 3 -0.81 -0.08 -27.84
N CYS A 4 -1.38 1.11 -27.84
CA CYS A 4 -1.59 1.89 -26.62
C CYS A 4 -2.50 1.12 -25.65
N GLY A 5 -2.39 1.42 -24.36
CA GLY A 5 -3.25 0.87 -23.31
C GLY A 5 -4.72 1.26 -23.46
N ASP A 6 -5.56 0.82 -22.53
CA ASP A 6 -7.00 1.14 -22.50
C ASP A 6 -7.30 2.46 -21.76
N GLY A 7 -8.52 2.98 -21.97
CA GLY A 7 -9.00 4.20 -21.31
C GLY A 7 -8.15 5.43 -21.65
N ASN A 8 -7.89 6.25 -20.62
CA ASN A 8 -7.08 7.45 -20.76
C ASN A 8 -5.60 7.15 -21.03
N ASN A 9 -5.12 5.90 -20.84
CA ASN A 9 -3.76 5.53 -21.24
C ASN A 9 -3.51 5.69 -22.75
N ALA A 10 -4.56 5.63 -23.57
CA ALA A 10 -4.49 5.85 -25.01
C ALA A 10 -4.45 7.34 -25.41
N LEU A 11 -4.68 8.27 -24.48
CA LEU A 11 -4.63 9.70 -24.80
C LEU A 11 -3.22 10.08 -25.28
N PRO A 12 -3.07 10.94 -26.31
CA PRO A 12 -1.76 11.31 -26.83
C PRO A 12 -0.80 11.90 -25.78
N VAL A 13 -1.34 12.56 -24.74
CA VAL A 13 -0.56 13.14 -23.64
C VAL A 13 -0.03 12.09 -22.66
N ILE A 14 -0.65 10.90 -22.59
CA ILE A 14 -0.20 9.78 -21.76
C ILE A 14 0.57 8.77 -22.61
N ASN A 15 -0.05 8.25 -23.67
CA ASN A 15 0.50 7.31 -24.64
C ASN A 15 1.27 6.15 -23.98
N ALA A 16 0.62 5.45 -23.04
CA ALA A 16 1.25 4.39 -22.25
C ALA A 16 0.73 3.00 -22.64
N MET A 17 1.60 2.00 -22.64
CA MET A 17 1.25 0.58 -22.87
C MET A 17 0.72 -0.10 -21.60
N VAL A 18 -0.13 0.59 -20.85
CA VAL A 18 -0.66 0.14 -19.56
C VAL A 18 -2.16 -0.08 -19.69
N TYR A 19 -2.62 -1.28 -19.33
CA TYR A 19 -4.05 -1.60 -19.29
C TYR A 19 -4.56 -1.52 -17.86
N ASN A 20 -5.58 -0.69 -17.63
CA ASN A 20 -6.28 -0.52 -16.37
C ASN A 20 -7.04 -1.79 -15.97
N ASN A 21 -7.60 -2.51 -16.96
CA ASN A 21 -8.34 -3.76 -16.73
C ASN A 21 -9.40 -3.60 -15.63
N ILE A 22 -10.27 -2.59 -15.73
CA ILE A 22 -11.38 -2.43 -14.78
C ILE A 22 -12.39 -3.55 -15.04
N ARG A 23 -12.41 -4.57 -14.17
CA ARG A 23 -13.24 -5.77 -14.32
C ARG A 23 -14.61 -5.61 -13.66
N ARG A 24 -14.66 -4.89 -12.53
CA ARG A 24 -15.90 -4.63 -11.80
C ARG A 24 -15.92 -3.20 -11.30
N LYS A 25 -16.95 -2.46 -11.67
CA LYS A 25 -17.27 -1.14 -11.12
C LYS A 25 -18.29 -1.27 -10.00
N GLY A 26 -18.24 -0.35 -9.04
CA GLY A 26 -19.20 -0.23 -7.95
C GLY A 26 -19.48 1.24 -7.64
N ALA A 27 -19.72 1.54 -6.37
CA ALA A 27 -20.09 2.88 -5.90
C ALA A 27 -19.08 3.99 -6.26
N LEU A 28 -17.78 3.69 -6.23
CA LEU A 28 -16.70 4.63 -6.48
C LEU A 28 -16.43 4.80 -7.98
N LEU A 29 -16.28 3.69 -8.71
CA LEU A 29 -15.87 3.68 -10.12
C LEU A 29 -17.02 3.94 -11.11
N ASN A 30 -18.26 4.14 -10.64
CA ASN A 30 -19.35 4.55 -11.50
C ASN A 30 -19.29 6.08 -11.78
N HIS A 31 -19.47 6.46 -13.05
CA HIS A 31 -19.63 7.86 -13.48
C HIS A 31 -21.09 8.32 -13.33
N ASP A 32 -21.66 8.14 -12.14
CA ASP A 32 -23.03 8.52 -11.82
C ASP A 32 -23.15 9.96 -11.26
N TYR A 33 -22.07 10.74 -11.36
CA TYR A 33 -22.02 12.12 -10.85
C TYR A 33 -21.37 13.07 -11.87
N PRO A 34 -21.93 14.27 -12.09
CA PRO A 34 -21.24 15.33 -12.80
C PRO A 34 -19.97 15.75 -12.06
N LEU A 35 -18.85 15.86 -12.76
CA LEU A 35 -17.57 16.28 -12.17
C LEU A 35 -17.72 17.60 -11.39
N PHE A 36 -17.03 17.70 -10.25
CA PHE A 36 -16.98 18.91 -9.42
C PHE A 36 -18.30 19.32 -8.75
N THR A 37 -19.30 18.42 -8.70
CA THR A 37 -20.58 18.68 -8.01
C THR A 37 -20.38 19.07 -6.54
N VAL A 38 -19.42 18.47 -5.83
CA VAL A 38 -19.18 18.79 -4.40
C VAL A 38 -18.66 20.21 -4.28
N ILE A 39 -17.64 20.58 -5.07
CA ILE A 39 -17.07 21.93 -5.06
C ILE A 39 -18.12 22.97 -5.44
N LYS A 40 -18.88 22.72 -6.50
CA LYS A 40 -19.78 23.72 -7.08
C LYS A 40 -21.08 23.89 -6.28
N ASP A 41 -21.69 22.79 -5.86
CA ASP A 41 -23.07 22.81 -5.37
C ASP A 41 -23.16 22.59 -3.85
N ILE A 42 -22.19 21.89 -3.24
CA ILE A 42 -22.24 21.52 -1.81
C ILE A 42 -21.41 22.48 -0.95
N LEU A 43 -20.12 22.63 -1.24
CA LEU A 43 -19.22 23.45 -0.40
C LEU A 43 -19.71 24.89 -0.14
N PRO A 44 -20.32 25.61 -1.11
CA PRO A 44 -20.82 26.97 -0.86
C PRO A 44 -21.95 27.06 0.17
N ASN A 45 -22.63 25.95 0.44
CA ASN A 45 -23.83 25.87 1.29
C ASN A 45 -23.63 24.96 2.51
N THR A 46 -22.40 24.55 2.81
CA THR A 46 -22.11 23.59 3.89
C THR A 46 -20.82 23.99 4.57
N SER A 47 -20.85 24.14 5.90
CA SER A 47 -19.68 24.52 6.69
C SER A 47 -18.58 23.46 6.71
N ALA A 48 -17.34 23.86 6.96
CA ALA A 48 -16.21 22.94 7.09
C ALA A 48 -16.44 21.89 8.20
N GLU A 49 -17.05 22.29 9.31
CA GLU A 49 -17.43 21.39 10.40
C GLU A 49 -18.45 20.33 9.95
N GLU A 50 -19.50 20.73 9.21
CA GLU A 50 -20.49 19.79 8.68
C GLU A 50 -19.86 18.80 7.69
N ILE A 51 -18.91 19.24 6.85
CA ILE A 51 -18.15 18.34 5.98
C ILE A 51 -17.37 17.31 6.80
N ILE A 52 -16.67 17.74 7.86
CA ILE A 52 -15.95 16.83 8.77
C ILE A 52 -16.92 15.84 9.43
N ASP A 53 -18.10 16.31 9.85
CA ASP A 53 -19.10 15.47 10.51
C ASP A 53 -19.67 14.42 9.54
N ILE A 54 -20.01 14.78 8.30
CA ILE A 54 -20.41 13.83 7.25
C ILE A 54 -19.34 12.75 7.05
N VAL A 55 -18.07 13.14 6.92
CA VAL A 55 -16.97 12.19 6.73
C VAL A 55 -16.76 11.33 7.99
N SER A 56 -16.94 11.88 9.18
CA SER A 56 -16.83 11.15 10.45
C SER A 56 -17.95 10.13 10.61
N GLU A 57 -19.19 10.52 10.35
CA GLU A 57 -20.38 9.66 10.43
C GLU A 57 -20.39 8.54 9.39
N SER A 58 -19.72 8.74 8.25
CA SER A 58 -19.54 7.69 7.23
C SER A 58 -18.62 6.56 7.68
N ASN A 59 -17.91 6.72 8.81
CA ASN A 59 -16.92 5.77 9.32
C ASN A 59 -15.85 5.35 8.29
N ILE A 60 -15.60 6.15 7.24
CA ILE A 60 -14.57 5.83 6.25
C ILE A 60 -13.18 5.78 6.90
N ARG A 61 -12.53 4.63 6.73
CA ARG A 61 -11.16 4.40 7.14
C ARG A 61 -10.18 4.61 5.98
N GLY A 62 -8.98 5.07 6.31
CA GLY A 62 -7.92 5.32 5.33
C GLY A 62 -7.60 4.08 4.49
N ARG A 63 -7.57 4.26 3.17
CA ARG A 63 -7.47 3.17 2.16
C ARG A 63 -6.04 2.84 1.74
N GLY A 64 -5.05 3.47 2.38
CA GLY A 64 -3.61 3.18 2.22
C GLY A 64 -3.07 2.07 3.13
N GLY A 65 -3.93 1.29 3.80
CA GLY A 65 -3.53 0.13 4.61
C GLY A 65 -3.65 0.32 6.12
N ALA A 66 -3.29 1.49 6.67
CA ALA A 66 -3.33 1.74 8.12
C ALA A 66 -4.73 1.77 8.74
N GLY A 67 -5.79 2.03 7.95
CA GLY A 67 -7.19 1.94 8.40
C GLY A 67 -7.61 2.97 9.45
N PHE A 68 -6.87 4.08 9.63
CA PHE A 68 -7.25 5.13 10.58
C PHE A 68 -8.54 5.86 10.14
N PRO A 69 -9.49 6.20 11.05
CA PRO A 69 -10.72 6.91 10.69
C PRO A 69 -10.43 8.30 10.09
N SER A 70 -10.88 8.52 8.85
CA SER A 70 -10.52 9.72 8.08
C SER A 70 -11.15 10.99 8.65
N GLY A 71 -12.42 10.92 9.08
CA GLY A 71 -13.11 12.06 9.70
C GLY A 71 -12.43 12.51 11.00
N LEU A 72 -11.97 11.56 11.83
CA LEU A 72 -11.18 11.90 13.03
C LEU A 72 -9.84 12.54 12.66
N LYS A 73 -9.18 12.07 11.60
CA LYS A 73 -7.94 12.66 11.10
C LYS A 73 -8.14 14.11 10.66
N TRP A 74 -9.22 14.38 9.93
CA TRP A 74 -9.56 15.74 9.48
C TRP A 74 -9.94 16.64 10.65
N LYS A 75 -10.68 16.12 11.63
CA LYS A 75 -11.01 16.82 12.88
C LYS A 75 -9.77 17.21 13.70
N PHE A 76 -8.74 16.36 13.73
CA PHE A 76 -7.47 16.71 14.36
C PHE A 76 -6.71 17.76 13.55
N GLY A 77 -6.69 17.64 12.22
CA GLY A 77 -6.08 18.62 11.34
C GLY A 77 -6.70 20.02 11.47
N SER A 78 -8.03 20.13 11.48
CA SER A 78 -8.73 21.42 11.57
C SER A 78 -8.52 22.12 12.91
N ARG A 79 -8.36 21.34 13.99
CA ARG A 79 -8.09 21.84 15.34
C ARG A 79 -6.62 22.17 15.61
N ALA A 80 -5.71 21.72 14.75
CA ALA A 80 -4.30 21.98 14.91
C ALA A 80 -4.00 23.48 14.72
N LYS A 81 -3.14 24.02 15.60
CA LYS A 81 -2.73 25.43 15.57
C LYS A 81 -1.69 25.62 14.46
N GLY A 82 -1.97 26.55 13.55
CA GLY A 82 -1.06 26.96 12.47
C GLY A 82 -1.76 28.00 11.60
N GLU A 83 -0.98 28.94 11.06
CA GLU A 83 -1.48 29.93 10.10
C GLU A 83 -1.75 29.29 8.73
N HIS A 84 -0.91 28.33 8.35
CA HIS A 84 -1.02 27.54 7.14
C HIS A 84 -1.17 26.06 7.47
N ARG A 85 -1.91 25.32 6.62
CA ARG A 85 -2.06 23.86 6.74
C ARG A 85 -1.95 23.21 5.38
N TYR A 86 -1.54 21.94 5.38
CA TYR A 86 -1.31 21.19 4.14
C TYR A 86 -2.21 19.97 4.04
N ILE A 87 -2.72 19.73 2.83
CA ILE A 87 -3.29 18.43 2.44
C ILE A 87 -2.27 17.73 1.54
N ILE A 88 -1.91 16.50 1.89
CA ILE A 88 -1.07 15.66 1.04
C ILE A 88 -1.89 14.48 0.51
N CYS A 89 -1.96 14.36 -0.81
CA CYS A 89 -2.39 13.14 -1.47
C CYS A 89 -1.18 12.21 -1.64
N ASN A 90 -1.18 11.11 -0.90
CA ASN A 90 -0.20 10.05 -1.02
C ASN A 90 -0.54 9.16 -2.22
N ALA A 91 0.12 9.44 -3.35
CA ALA A 91 0.11 8.65 -4.57
C ALA A 91 1.43 7.87 -4.76
N ASP A 92 2.13 7.57 -3.66
CA ASP A 92 3.25 6.63 -3.65
C ASP A 92 2.73 5.19 -3.47
N GLU A 93 2.09 4.68 -4.52
CA GLU A 93 1.53 3.32 -4.55
C GLU A 93 2.66 2.29 -4.70
N GLY A 94 3.45 2.07 -3.65
CA GLY A 94 4.66 1.23 -3.71
C GLY A 94 4.46 -0.26 -3.43
N GLU A 95 3.40 -0.64 -2.70
CA GLU A 95 3.20 -2.03 -2.23
C GLU A 95 2.99 -3.00 -3.41
N PRO A 96 3.77 -4.10 -3.52
CA PRO A 96 3.64 -5.07 -4.59
C PRO A 96 2.22 -5.63 -4.77
N GLY A 97 1.81 -5.74 -6.03
CA GLY A 97 0.46 -6.16 -6.42
C GLY A 97 -0.61 -5.07 -6.31
N THR A 98 -0.26 -3.84 -5.89
CA THR A 98 -1.21 -2.71 -5.83
C THR A 98 -1.09 -1.85 -7.07
N PHE A 99 -2.22 -1.56 -7.72
CA PHE A 99 -2.31 -0.70 -8.92
C PHE A 99 -3.67 0.01 -9.05
N LYS A 100 -4.42 0.13 -7.93
CA LYS A 100 -5.74 0.76 -7.84
C LYS A 100 -5.66 2.28 -7.95
N ASP A 101 -4.65 2.89 -7.34
CA ASP A 101 -4.49 4.34 -7.27
C ASP A 101 -4.03 4.86 -8.62
N ARG A 102 -3.19 4.09 -9.34
CA ARG A 102 -2.89 4.34 -10.76
C ARG A 102 -4.15 4.50 -11.60
N VAL A 103 -5.12 3.59 -11.45
CA VAL A 103 -6.37 3.64 -12.22
C VAL A 103 -7.19 4.86 -11.83
N LEU A 104 -7.26 5.21 -10.54
CA LEU A 104 -7.94 6.45 -10.11
C LEU A 104 -7.27 7.70 -10.69
N LEU A 105 -5.94 7.78 -10.70
CA LEU A 105 -5.21 8.91 -11.27
C LEU A 105 -5.30 8.98 -12.79
N THR A 106 -5.53 7.84 -13.45
CA THR A 106 -5.63 7.78 -14.91
C THR A 106 -7.05 8.07 -15.39
N GLU A 107 -8.06 7.47 -14.77
CA GLU A 107 -9.45 7.49 -15.23
C GLU A 107 -10.36 8.45 -14.46
N TYR A 108 -10.01 8.80 -13.21
CA TYR A 108 -10.82 9.65 -12.32
C TYR A 108 -10.00 10.75 -11.61
N PRO A 109 -9.00 11.42 -12.26
CA PRO A 109 -8.16 12.40 -11.58
C PRO A 109 -8.96 13.60 -11.07
N GLU A 110 -10.01 14.02 -11.76
CA GLU A 110 -10.89 15.12 -11.35
C GLU A 110 -11.55 14.82 -9.99
N MET A 111 -11.99 13.57 -9.77
CA MET A 111 -12.60 13.15 -8.49
C MET A 111 -11.56 13.13 -7.36
N VAL A 112 -10.32 12.72 -7.66
CA VAL A 112 -9.23 12.75 -6.68
C VAL A 112 -8.92 14.19 -6.27
N PHE A 113 -8.78 15.10 -7.24
CA PHE A 113 -8.50 16.50 -6.97
C PHE A 113 -9.68 17.23 -6.32
N GLU A 114 -10.92 16.89 -6.69
CA GLU A 114 -12.12 17.36 -5.99
C GLU A 114 -12.11 16.96 -4.51
N GLY A 115 -11.69 15.72 -4.22
CA GLY A 115 -11.48 15.24 -2.86
C GLY A 115 -10.39 16.01 -2.11
N MET A 116 -9.30 16.39 -2.78
CA MET A 116 -8.24 17.23 -2.20
C MET A 116 -8.74 18.63 -1.86
N VAL A 117 -9.47 19.29 -2.77
CA VAL A 117 -10.06 20.62 -2.51
C VAL A 117 -11.04 20.55 -1.34
N THR A 118 -11.87 19.51 -1.30
CA THR A 118 -12.84 19.31 -0.22
C THR A 118 -12.16 19.05 1.13
N ALA A 119 -11.08 18.28 1.15
CA ALA A 119 -10.24 18.11 2.34
C ALA A 119 -9.60 19.45 2.76
N GLY A 120 -9.15 20.25 1.79
CA GLY A 120 -8.57 21.57 2.01
C GLY A 120 -9.56 22.51 2.69
N TYR A 121 -10.79 22.57 2.16
CA TYR A 121 -11.90 23.32 2.75
C TYR A 121 -12.20 22.86 4.19
N ALA A 122 -12.39 21.56 4.39
CA ALA A 122 -12.76 20.98 5.68
C ALA A 122 -11.70 21.23 6.77
N VAL A 123 -10.41 21.13 6.42
CA VAL A 123 -9.29 21.28 7.35
C VAL A 123 -8.86 22.75 7.52
N GLY A 124 -9.28 23.64 6.61
CA GLY A 124 -8.77 25.01 6.53
C GLY A 124 -7.29 25.00 6.13
N ALA A 125 -6.98 24.29 5.05
CA ALA A 125 -5.66 24.23 4.43
C ALA A 125 -5.65 25.06 3.14
N ASP A 126 -4.50 25.63 2.85
CA ASP A 126 -4.26 26.54 1.73
C ASP A 126 -3.39 25.92 0.62
N VAL A 127 -2.69 24.82 0.93
CA VAL A 127 -1.82 24.13 -0.03
C VAL A 127 -2.07 22.62 -0.08
N GLY A 128 -2.27 22.11 -1.28
CA GLY A 128 -2.33 20.70 -1.62
C GLY A 128 -1.05 20.19 -2.28
N LEU A 129 -0.56 19.04 -1.85
CA LEU A 129 0.58 18.34 -2.46
C LEU A 129 0.16 16.95 -2.89
N LEU A 130 0.25 16.63 -4.18
CA LEU A 130 0.15 15.24 -4.64
C LEU A 130 1.57 14.69 -4.78
N TYR A 131 1.94 13.73 -3.94
CA TYR A 131 3.23 13.04 -4.04
C TYR A 131 3.07 11.82 -4.94
N LEU A 132 3.55 11.93 -6.18
CA LEU A 132 3.43 10.91 -7.22
C LEU A 132 4.71 10.08 -7.28
N ARG A 133 4.61 8.76 -7.19
CA ARG A 133 5.77 7.88 -7.39
C ARG A 133 6.43 8.11 -8.74
N TYR A 134 7.75 7.92 -8.80
CA TYR A 134 8.55 8.22 -10.00
C TYR A 134 8.09 7.43 -11.23
N GLU A 135 7.71 6.18 -11.03
CA GLU A 135 7.29 5.25 -12.07
C GLU A 135 6.01 5.69 -12.76
N TYR A 136 5.20 6.54 -12.12
CA TYR A 136 3.99 7.15 -12.70
C TYR A 136 4.26 8.50 -13.36
N LYS A 137 5.53 8.86 -13.59
CA LYS A 137 5.93 10.10 -14.29
C LYS A 137 5.24 10.28 -15.66
N TYR A 138 4.88 9.19 -16.34
CA TYR A 138 4.15 9.25 -17.61
C TYR A 138 2.75 9.89 -17.48
N LEU A 139 2.15 9.89 -16.28
CA LEU A 139 0.88 10.58 -15.99
C LEU A 139 1.06 12.07 -15.66
N LEU A 140 2.29 12.55 -15.42
CA LEU A 140 2.53 13.88 -14.86
C LEU A 140 1.98 15.01 -15.75
N ALA A 141 2.22 14.95 -17.05
CA ALA A 141 1.76 15.97 -17.99
C ALA A 141 0.23 16.03 -18.05
N TYR A 142 -0.41 14.86 -18.06
CA TYR A 142 -1.86 14.72 -18.03
C TYR A 142 -2.46 15.28 -16.74
N LEU A 143 -1.96 14.87 -15.58
CA LEU A 143 -2.44 15.33 -14.28
C LEU A 143 -2.28 16.85 -14.09
N ASN A 144 -1.15 17.42 -14.53
CA ASN A 144 -0.98 18.88 -14.54
C ASN A 144 -1.99 19.57 -15.46
N GLY A 145 -2.33 18.96 -16.60
CA GLY A 145 -3.38 19.47 -17.49
C GLY A 145 -4.76 19.51 -16.81
N VAL A 146 -5.09 18.50 -16.00
CA VAL A 146 -6.32 18.47 -15.19
C VAL A 146 -6.32 19.61 -14.17
N LEU A 147 -5.23 19.78 -13.40
CA LEU A 147 -5.09 20.87 -12.44
C LEU A 147 -5.20 22.26 -13.10
N GLU A 148 -4.59 22.42 -14.27
CA GLU A 148 -4.67 23.67 -15.03
C GLU A 148 -6.10 23.97 -15.50
N ASN A 149 -6.86 22.95 -15.90
CA ASN A 149 -8.26 23.12 -16.23
C ASN A 149 -9.11 23.50 -15.01
N MET A 150 -8.83 22.92 -13.83
CA MET A 150 -9.49 23.30 -12.58
C MET A 150 -9.21 24.76 -12.19
N ARG A 151 -7.97 25.24 -12.37
CA ARG A 151 -7.64 26.68 -12.17
C ARG A 151 -8.44 27.59 -13.09
N LYS A 152 -8.58 27.24 -14.37
CA LYS A 152 -9.34 28.04 -15.36
C LYS A 152 -10.81 28.21 -15.02
N ILE A 153 -11.41 27.23 -14.34
CA ILE A 153 -12.81 27.27 -13.90
C ILE A 153 -12.98 27.71 -12.44
N ASN A 154 -11.91 28.25 -11.83
CA ASN A 154 -11.89 28.75 -10.44
C ASN A 154 -12.20 27.67 -9.37
N TYR A 155 -11.76 26.44 -9.59
CA TYR A 155 -11.83 25.35 -8.61
C TYR A 155 -10.50 25.08 -7.89
N LEU A 156 -9.46 25.85 -8.24
CA LEU A 156 -8.17 25.95 -7.56
C LEU A 156 -7.71 27.40 -7.66
N GLY A 157 -6.92 27.86 -6.69
CA GLY A 157 -6.45 29.24 -6.58
C GLY A 157 -7.20 29.99 -5.49
N GLN A 158 -7.71 31.18 -5.82
CA GLN A 158 -8.34 32.08 -4.86
C GLN A 158 -9.86 32.04 -4.92
N SER A 159 -10.53 32.18 -3.76
CA SER A 159 -11.99 32.26 -3.64
C SER A 159 -12.69 31.16 -4.44
N ILE A 160 -12.29 29.91 -4.18
CA ILE A 160 -12.73 28.73 -4.93
C ILE A 160 -14.26 28.65 -4.94
N ALA A 161 -14.84 28.47 -6.13
CA ALA A 161 -16.28 28.42 -6.35
C ALA A 161 -17.07 29.62 -5.76
N GLY A 162 -16.42 30.77 -5.55
CA GLY A 162 -17.04 31.96 -4.95
C GLY A 162 -17.16 31.92 -3.44
N ILE A 163 -16.55 30.93 -2.78
CA ILE A 163 -16.51 30.83 -1.32
C ILE A 163 -15.53 31.87 -0.78
N VAL A 164 -16.01 32.73 0.12
CA VAL A 164 -15.21 33.79 0.74
C VAL A 164 -14.16 33.17 1.66
N ASP A 165 -12.94 33.71 1.60
CA ASP A 165 -11.78 33.29 2.42
C ASP A 165 -11.37 31.81 2.25
N PHE A 166 -11.73 31.17 1.13
CA PHE A 166 -11.27 29.84 0.79
C PHE A 166 -10.35 29.85 -0.44
N ASP A 167 -9.04 29.87 -0.17
CA ASP A 167 -7.98 29.76 -1.15
C ASP A 167 -7.28 28.40 -1.00
N PHE A 168 -7.09 27.67 -2.10
CA PHE A 168 -6.40 26.39 -2.10
C PHE A 168 -5.83 26.06 -3.48
N ASP A 169 -4.55 25.70 -3.55
CA ASP A 169 -3.95 25.25 -4.82
C ASP A 169 -3.16 23.95 -4.63
N ILE A 170 -3.08 23.15 -5.68
CA ILE A 170 -2.44 21.83 -5.69
C ILE A 170 -1.21 21.84 -6.59
N ARG A 171 -0.08 21.38 -6.07
CA ARG A 171 1.10 21.02 -6.88
C ARG A 171 1.41 19.54 -6.81
N ILE A 172 1.94 19.01 -7.91
CA ILE A 172 2.40 17.62 -7.97
C ILE A 172 3.90 17.61 -7.68
N GLN A 173 4.32 16.78 -6.72
CA GLN A 173 5.71 16.46 -6.47
C GLN A 173 5.99 15.04 -6.98
N LEU A 174 7.00 14.89 -7.83
CA LEU A 174 7.52 13.56 -8.16
C LEU A 174 8.43 13.04 -7.04
N GLY A 175 8.23 11.79 -6.66
CA GLY A 175 9.16 10.99 -5.88
C GLY A 175 10.34 10.47 -6.71
N ALA A 176 11.13 9.57 -6.13
CA ALA A 176 12.36 9.04 -6.72
C ALA A 176 12.52 7.51 -6.62
N GLY A 177 11.43 6.77 -6.38
CA GLY A 177 11.42 5.30 -6.35
C GLY A 177 11.92 4.72 -5.03
N ALA A 178 11.10 4.81 -3.97
CA ALA A 178 11.40 4.17 -2.68
C ALA A 178 10.08 3.85 -1.97
N TYR A 179 9.77 2.57 -1.76
CA TYR A 179 8.50 2.12 -1.14
C TYR A 179 8.28 2.69 0.25
N ILE A 180 9.35 2.91 1.02
CA ILE A 180 9.25 3.52 2.36
C ILE A 180 8.64 4.93 2.33
N CYS A 181 8.72 5.65 1.21
CA CYS A 181 8.10 6.96 1.05
C CYS A 181 6.56 6.89 0.98
N GLY A 182 5.97 5.70 0.93
CA GLY A 182 4.53 5.50 1.13
C GLY A 182 4.13 5.65 2.60
N GLU A 183 5.07 5.56 3.55
CA GLU A 183 4.83 5.86 4.96
C GLU A 183 4.65 7.37 5.15
N GLU A 184 3.60 7.76 5.87
CA GLU A 184 3.15 9.15 5.98
C GLU A 184 4.25 10.15 6.37
N SER A 185 5.09 9.83 7.34
CA SER A 185 6.15 10.74 7.80
C SER A 185 7.42 10.66 6.97
N ALA A 186 7.74 9.51 6.39
CA ALA A 186 8.82 9.37 5.41
C ALA A 186 8.53 10.15 4.12
N LEU A 187 7.28 10.14 3.67
CA LEU A 187 6.78 10.93 2.55
C LEU A 187 7.05 12.43 2.79
N ILE A 188 6.72 12.91 3.99
CA ILE A 188 6.95 14.31 4.39
C ILE A 188 8.44 14.64 4.38
N GLU A 189 9.31 13.78 4.93
CA GLU A 189 10.76 14.00 4.88
C GLU A 189 11.28 14.05 3.43
N SER A 190 10.77 13.17 2.55
CA SER A 190 11.11 13.20 1.12
C SER A 190 10.65 14.50 0.45
N LEU A 191 9.44 14.98 0.75
CA LEU A 191 8.91 16.27 0.26
C LEU A 191 9.78 17.47 0.68
N GLU A 192 10.36 17.40 1.88
CA GLU A 192 11.26 18.44 2.41
C GLU A 192 12.68 18.35 1.84
N GLY A 193 12.94 17.46 0.88
CA GLY A 193 14.26 17.27 0.28
C GLY A 193 15.25 16.50 1.17
N LYS A 194 14.74 15.81 2.19
CA LYS A 194 15.54 14.95 3.07
C LYS A 194 15.42 13.48 2.62
N ARG A 195 16.17 12.60 3.28
CA ARG A 195 16.01 11.15 3.08
C ARG A 195 14.63 10.74 3.57
N GLY A 196 13.93 9.88 2.82
CA GLY A 196 12.61 9.36 3.16
C GLY A 196 12.64 8.38 4.34
N GLU A 197 13.00 8.87 5.51
CA GLU A 197 13.04 8.12 6.76
C GLU A 197 11.84 8.50 7.62
N PRO A 198 11.06 7.55 8.15
CA PRO A 198 9.93 7.88 9.04
C PRO A 198 10.37 8.74 10.22
N ARG A 199 9.52 9.66 10.68
CA ARG A 199 9.78 10.47 11.88
C ARG A 199 9.41 9.71 13.16
N ASP A 200 9.97 10.12 14.29
CA ASP A 200 9.51 9.66 15.60
C ASP A 200 8.14 10.28 15.90
N LYS A 201 7.23 9.45 16.41
CA LYS A 201 5.89 9.86 16.83
C LYS A 201 5.78 9.63 18.33
N PRO A 202 5.29 10.59 19.13
CA PRO A 202 4.88 11.96 18.78
C PRO A 202 6.07 12.93 18.52
N PRO A 203 5.85 14.09 17.86
CA PRO A 203 4.55 14.64 17.40
C PRO A 203 4.03 13.97 16.13
N PHE A 204 2.71 13.93 15.96
CA PHE A 204 2.08 13.39 14.75
C PHE A 204 2.04 14.45 13.62
N PRO A 205 2.03 14.03 12.34
CA PRO A 205 2.00 14.96 11.20
C PRO A 205 0.82 15.95 11.21
N VAL A 206 -0.32 15.54 11.76
CA VAL A 206 -1.49 16.42 11.92
C VAL A 206 -1.22 17.63 12.80
N GLU A 207 -0.22 17.56 13.69
CA GLU A 207 0.24 18.69 14.51
C GLU A 207 1.49 19.35 13.91
N LYS A 208 2.48 18.54 13.53
CA LYS A 208 3.78 18.98 12.99
C LYS A 208 4.22 18.06 11.85
N GLY A 209 3.77 18.37 10.64
CA GLY A 209 4.08 17.64 9.42
C GLY A 209 5.05 18.42 8.53
N TYR A 210 4.65 18.64 7.29
CA TYR A 210 5.44 19.32 6.27
C TYR A 210 5.81 20.73 6.71
N LEU A 211 7.10 21.04 6.68
CA LEU A 211 7.69 22.30 7.17
C LEU A 211 7.32 22.62 8.62
N ASN A 212 7.12 21.58 9.44
CA ASN A 212 6.66 21.64 10.83
C ASN A 212 5.26 22.29 11.00
N LEU A 213 4.45 22.34 9.94
CA LEU A 213 3.09 22.88 9.96
C LEU A 213 2.05 21.73 9.98
N PRO A 214 0.82 21.97 10.46
CA PRO A 214 -0.23 20.97 10.45
C PRO A 214 -0.46 20.38 9.06
N THR A 215 -0.37 19.06 8.95
CA THR A 215 -0.42 18.36 7.67
C THR A 215 -1.28 17.12 7.76
N VAL A 216 -2.25 17.00 6.86
CA VAL A 216 -3.12 15.83 6.75
C VAL A 216 -2.75 15.05 5.49
N VAL A 217 -2.30 13.81 5.65
CA VAL A 217 -1.97 12.93 4.52
C VAL A 217 -3.08 11.92 4.28
N ASN A 218 -3.64 11.86 3.07
CA ASN A 218 -4.66 10.89 2.67
C ASN A 218 -4.22 10.10 1.44
N ASN A 219 -4.62 8.83 1.35
CA ASN A 219 -4.43 8.02 0.15
C ASN A 219 -5.39 8.47 -0.96
N VAL A 220 -4.99 8.26 -2.23
CA VAL A 220 -5.78 8.59 -3.43
C VAL A 220 -7.22 8.06 -3.34
N GLU A 221 -7.40 6.75 -3.07
CA GLU A 221 -8.74 6.15 -2.96
C GLU A 221 -9.57 6.76 -1.83
N THR A 222 -8.95 7.16 -0.71
CA THR A 222 -9.68 7.84 0.37
C THR A 222 -10.25 9.17 -0.10
N LEU A 223 -9.44 9.99 -0.79
CA LEU A 223 -9.88 11.31 -1.27
C LEU A 223 -11.00 11.18 -2.31
N ALA A 224 -10.85 10.27 -3.28
CA ALA A 224 -11.89 10.00 -4.26
C ALA A 224 -13.20 9.51 -3.62
N THR A 225 -13.10 8.61 -2.62
CA THR A 225 -14.29 8.07 -1.94
C THR A 225 -15.03 9.12 -1.13
N VAL A 226 -14.31 10.06 -0.50
CA VAL A 226 -14.93 11.14 0.27
C VAL A 226 -15.84 12.02 -0.60
N VAL A 227 -15.51 12.23 -1.89
CA VAL A 227 -16.39 12.95 -2.82
C VAL A 227 -17.76 12.25 -2.94
N LYS A 228 -17.78 10.92 -3.11
CA LYS A 228 -19.02 10.13 -3.17
C LYS A 228 -19.80 10.18 -1.86
N ILE A 229 -19.09 10.11 -0.73
CA ILE A 229 -19.70 10.18 0.61
C ILE A 229 -20.38 11.53 0.82
N ILE A 230 -19.71 12.63 0.51
CA ILE A 230 -20.28 13.97 0.71
C ILE A 230 -21.46 14.21 -0.23
N LYS A 231 -21.37 13.71 -1.47
CA LYS A 231 -22.47 13.83 -2.43
C LYS A 231 -23.73 13.08 -2.00
N ASN A 232 -23.59 11.87 -1.47
CA ASN A 232 -24.72 10.97 -1.18
C ASN A 232 -25.10 10.89 0.31
N GLY A 233 -24.26 11.45 1.19
CA GLY A 233 -24.41 11.41 2.65
C GLY A 233 -23.77 10.18 3.30
N ALA A 234 -23.45 10.31 4.59
CA ALA A 234 -22.86 9.24 5.42
C ALA A 234 -23.73 7.97 5.48
N ALA A 235 -25.06 8.15 5.59
CA ALA A 235 -26.01 7.04 5.68
C ALA A 235 -26.00 6.15 4.42
N TRP A 236 -25.80 6.73 3.24
CA TRP A 236 -25.64 5.96 2.01
C TRP A 236 -24.39 5.08 2.05
N TYR A 237 -23.26 5.63 2.51
CA TYR A 237 -22.02 4.87 2.57
C TYR A 237 -22.07 3.75 3.62
N ASN A 238 -22.72 4.00 4.75
CA ASN A 238 -22.91 3.02 5.83
C ASN A 238 -23.84 1.85 5.45
N GLN A 239 -24.59 1.94 4.36
CA GLN A 239 -25.40 0.83 3.82
C GLN A 239 -24.54 -0.20 3.07
N LEU A 240 -23.33 0.18 2.66
CA LEU A 240 -22.40 -0.67 1.92
C LEU A 240 -21.44 -1.36 2.87
N GLY A 241 -21.02 -2.58 2.54
CA GLY A 241 -20.07 -3.36 3.33
C GLY A 241 -20.73 -4.11 4.50
N ASN A 242 -19.99 -4.27 5.60
CA ASN A 242 -20.48 -4.98 6.78
C ASN A 242 -20.38 -4.13 8.07
N LYS A 243 -20.84 -4.69 9.20
CA LYS A 243 -20.89 -3.97 10.49
C LYS A 243 -19.53 -3.48 11.00
N ASP A 244 -18.45 -4.14 10.60
CA ASP A 244 -17.08 -3.82 11.02
C ASP A 244 -16.36 -2.89 10.04
N SER A 245 -16.63 -3.06 8.75
CA SER A 245 -15.95 -2.42 7.65
C SER A 245 -16.99 -1.90 6.66
N VAL A 246 -17.23 -0.59 6.67
CA VAL A 246 -18.23 0.06 5.82
C VAL A 246 -17.66 0.50 4.48
N GLY A 247 -18.54 0.58 3.49
CA GLY A 247 -18.24 1.05 2.15
C GLY A 247 -17.77 -0.02 1.17
N THR A 248 -17.20 0.46 0.07
CA THR A 248 -16.50 -0.36 -0.91
C THR A 248 -14.98 -0.28 -0.74
N LYS A 249 -14.28 -1.19 -1.41
CA LYS A 249 -12.83 -1.23 -1.53
C LYS A 249 -12.43 -1.57 -2.96
N LEU A 250 -11.43 -0.87 -3.47
CA LEU A 250 -10.75 -1.26 -4.70
C LEU A 250 -9.72 -2.36 -4.42
N LEU A 251 -9.86 -3.47 -5.15
CA LEU A 251 -8.92 -4.58 -5.17
C LEU A 251 -8.10 -4.57 -6.46
N SER A 252 -6.79 -4.66 -6.29
CA SER A 252 -5.81 -4.92 -7.35
C SER A 252 -5.53 -6.41 -7.37
N ILE A 253 -6.19 -7.13 -8.27
CA ILE A 253 -6.08 -8.59 -8.37
C ILE A 253 -5.10 -8.95 -9.48
N SER A 254 -4.07 -9.72 -9.14
CA SER A 254 -3.01 -10.17 -10.05
C SER A 254 -2.60 -11.62 -9.76
N GLY A 255 -1.63 -12.13 -10.52
CA GLY A 255 -1.13 -13.50 -10.40
C GLY A 255 -1.88 -14.48 -11.31
N ASP A 256 -2.03 -15.72 -10.84
CA ASP A 256 -2.55 -16.84 -11.62
C ASP A 256 -4.09 -16.84 -11.65
N CYS A 257 -4.67 -15.92 -12.42
CA CYS A 257 -6.12 -15.86 -12.65
C CYS A 257 -6.45 -15.46 -14.09
N ARG A 258 -7.65 -15.81 -14.57
CA ARG A 258 -8.07 -15.49 -15.95
C ARG A 258 -8.32 -14.00 -16.17
N PHE A 259 -8.75 -13.29 -15.14
CA PHE A 259 -9.17 -11.89 -15.24
C PHE A 259 -8.45 -10.99 -14.23
N PRO A 260 -7.12 -10.79 -14.36
CA PRO A 260 -6.42 -9.82 -13.52
C PRO A 260 -6.92 -8.41 -13.83
N GLY A 261 -6.88 -7.53 -12.83
CA GLY A 261 -7.35 -6.15 -12.97
C GLY A 261 -7.90 -5.53 -11.69
N ILE A 262 -8.68 -4.46 -11.87
CA ILE A 262 -9.33 -3.73 -10.79
C ILE A 262 -10.75 -4.23 -10.58
N PHE A 263 -11.05 -4.57 -9.33
CA PHE A 263 -12.39 -4.94 -8.89
C PHE A 263 -12.80 -4.03 -7.74
N GLU A 264 -13.88 -3.29 -7.92
CA GLU A 264 -14.56 -2.67 -6.79
C GLU A 264 -15.51 -3.67 -6.15
N VAL A 265 -15.32 -3.91 -4.85
CA VAL A 265 -16.15 -4.81 -4.05
C VAL A 265 -16.61 -4.12 -2.77
N GLU A 266 -17.70 -4.61 -2.20
CA GLU A 266 -18.08 -4.25 -0.83
C GLU A 266 -17.24 -5.01 0.18
N TRP A 267 -16.99 -4.40 1.34
CA TRP A 267 -16.39 -5.11 2.46
C TRP A 267 -17.30 -6.26 2.95
N GLY A 268 -16.70 -7.29 3.53
CA GLY A 268 -17.39 -8.50 3.97
C GLY A 268 -17.49 -9.61 2.92
N LEU A 269 -17.00 -9.37 1.70
CA LEU A 269 -16.96 -10.40 0.66
C LEU A 269 -15.97 -11.51 1.04
N LYS A 270 -16.35 -12.77 0.78
CA LYS A 270 -15.46 -13.91 1.06
C LYS A 270 -14.36 -14.00 0.02
N ILE A 271 -13.21 -14.53 0.43
CA ILE A 271 -12.09 -14.77 -0.47
C ILE A 271 -12.48 -15.72 -1.62
N SER A 272 -13.29 -16.74 -1.35
CA SER A 272 -13.81 -17.67 -2.36
C SER A 272 -14.62 -16.96 -3.44
N ASP A 273 -15.52 -16.05 -3.07
CA ASP A 273 -16.31 -15.29 -4.04
C ASP A 273 -15.40 -14.40 -4.91
N ILE A 274 -14.32 -13.84 -4.33
CA ILE A 274 -13.33 -13.04 -5.06
C ILE A 274 -12.54 -13.91 -6.06
N LEU A 275 -12.16 -15.13 -5.68
CA LEU A 275 -11.48 -16.07 -6.57
C LEU A 275 -12.35 -16.46 -7.77
N ASP A 276 -13.63 -16.73 -7.52
CA ASP A 276 -14.60 -17.03 -8.58
C ASP A 276 -14.74 -15.84 -9.54
N MET A 277 -14.81 -14.62 -9.00
CA MET A 277 -14.90 -13.38 -9.79
C MET A 277 -13.69 -13.14 -10.69
N CYS A 278 -12.46 -13.40 -10.22
CA CYS A 278 -11.26 -13.23 -11.03
C CYS A 278 -10.96 -14.44 -11.92
N GLY A 279 -11.78 -15.51 -11.84
CA GLY A 279 -11.63 -16.72 -12.62
C GLY A 279 -10.33 -17.45 -12.30
N ALA A 280 -10.01 -17.59 -11.02
CA ALA A 280 -8.85 -18.33 -10.56
C ALA A 280 -9.19 -19.82 -10.38
N ASP A 281 -8.38 -20.69 -10.98
CA ASP A 281 -8.53 -22.15 -10.86
C ASP A 281 -7.29 -22.73 -10.15
N GLU A 282 -7.44 -23.90 -9.54
CA GLU A 282 -6.34 -24.63 -8.88
C GLU A 282 -5.52 -23.79 -7.89
N VAL A 283 -6.17 -22.87 -7.18
CA VAL A 283 -5.53 -21.94 -6.26
C VAL A 283 -4.97 -22.68 -5.04
N GLN A 284 -3.68 -22.54 -4.76
CA GLN A 284 -3.06 -23.05 -3.53
C GLN A 284 -2.93 -21.97 -2.45
N ALA A 285 -2.67 -20.72 -2.86
CA ALA A 285 -2.38 -19.62 -1.95
C ALA A 285 -2.80 -18.27 -2.53
N ILE A 286 -3.04 -17.32 -1.65
CA ILE A 286 -3.31 -15.92 -1.99
C ILE A 286 -2.52 -15.04 -1.05
N GLN A 287 -1.77 -14.08 -1.59
CA GLN A 287 -1.22 -12.97 -0.80
C GLN A 287 -2.27 -11.87 -0.69
N VAL A 288 -2.76 -11.60 0.52
CA VAL A 288 -3.75 -10.54 0.79
C VAL A 288 -3.05 -9.37 1.46
N GLY A 289 -3.23 -8.16 0.93
CA GLY A 289 -2.66 -6.92 1.48
C GLY A 289 -1.21 -6.67 1.11
N GLY A 290 -0.73 -7.21 -0.02
CA GLY A 290 0.67 -7.14 -0.43
C GLY A 290 1.61 -7.92 0.51
N PRO A 291 2.94 -7.91 0.27
CA PRO A 291 3.93 -8.54 1.15
C PRO A 291 3.77 -8.21 2.64
N SER A 292 3.28 -7.03 2.98
CA SER A 292 3.05 -6.57 4.35
C SER A 292 1.86 -7.25 5.04
N GLY A 293 0.95 -7.84 4.26
CA GLY A 293 -0.24 -8.54 4.75
C GLY A 293 0.01 -10.00 5.12
N ALA A 294 -0.78 -10.91 4.55
CA ALA A 294 -0.71 -12.34 4.88
C ALA A 294 -0.84 -13.24 3.65
N LEU A 295 0.01 -14.27 3.59
CA LEU A 295 -0.16 -15.40 2.68
C LEU A 295 -1.14 -16.41 3.31
N ILE A 296 -2.28 -16.62 2.66
CA ILE A 296 -3.33 -17.55 3.12
C ILE A 296 -3.47 -18.73 2.17
N GLY A 297 -3.88 -19.88 2.69
CA GLY A 297 -4.14 -21.10 1.90
C GLY A 297 -5.62 -21.49 1.88
N GLU A 298 -5.94 -22.60 1.22
CA GLU A 298 -7.32 -23.05 0.96
C GLU A 298 -8.23 -23.06 2.20
N LYS A 299 -7.69 -23.43 3.37
CA LYS A 299 -8.44 -23.46 4.65
C LYS A 299 -9.04 -22.11 5.06
N ASP A 300 -8.45 -21.02 4.59
CA ASP A 300 -8.81 -19.64 4.94
C ASP A 300 -9.68 -18.98 3.86
N PHE A 301 -10.02 -19.64 2.74
CA PHE A 301 -10.78 -19.02 1.63
C PHE A 301 -12.25 -18.71 1.96
N LYS A 302 -12.75 -19.16 3.11
CA LYS A 302 -14.08 -18.81 3.61
C LYS A 302 -14.08 -17.55 4.48
N ARG A 303 -12.91 -17.03 4.83
CA ARG A 303 -12.76 -15.79 5.59
C ARG A 303 -13.23 -14.60 4.77
N GLU A 304 -13.61 -13.55 5.47
CA GLU A 304 -14.17 -12.33 4.87
C GLU A 304 -13.11 -11.25 4.80
N LEU A 305 -13.17 -10.47 3.72
CA LEU A 305 -12.37 -9.25 3.62
C LEU A 305 -12.97 -8.21 4.56
N SER A 306 -12.26 -7.85 5.62
CA SER A 306 -12.66 -6.84 6.61
C SER A 306 -11.45 -6.39 7.42
N TYR A 307 -11.54 -5.24 8.11
CA TYR A 307 -10.48 -4.79 9.01
C TYR A 307 -10.25 -5.72 10.20
N SER A 308 -11.32 -6.37 10.70
CA SER A 308 -11.26 -7.30 11.83
C SER A 308 -10.78 -8.71 11.47
N ASP A 309 -10.98 -9.18 10.24
CA ASP A 309 -10.64 -10.54 9.82
C ASP A 309 -9.40 -10.55 8.89
N LEU A 310 -9.55 -10.09 7.65
CA LEU A 310 -8.47 -10.00 6.66
C LEU A 310 -8.29 -8.55 6.17
N PRO A 311 -7.55 -7.71 6.92
CA PRO A 311 -7.32 -6.33 6.52
C PRO A 311 -6.47 -6.28 5.24
N THR A 312 -6.80 -5.36 4.35
CA THR A 312 -6.06 -5.18 3.10
C THR A 312 -5.96 -3.71 2.69
N GLY A 313 -4.81 -3.33 2.12
CA GLY A 313 -4.66 -2.11 1.34
C GLY A 313 -5.29 -2.20 -0.05
N GLY A 314 -5.67 -3.39 -0.51
CA GLY A 314 -6.30 -3.65 -1.81
C GLY A 314 -5.56 -4.63 -2.71
N SER A 315 -4.27 -4.91 -2.45
CA SER A 315 -3.50 -5.90 -3.21
C SER A 315 -3.95 -7.33 -2.91
N MET A 316 -4.20 -8.11 -3.96
CA MET A 316 -4.42 -9.55 -3.89
C MET A 316 -3.66 -10.25 -5.02
N ILE A 317 -2.74 -11.15 -4.66
CA ILE A 317 -1.93 -11.92 -5.62
C ILE A 317 -2.31 -13.39 -5.49
N VAL A 318 -2.83 -13.97 -6.56
CA VAL A 318 -3.27 -15.37 -6.62
C VAL A 318 -2.12 -16.27 -7.08
N PHE A 319 -1.92 -17.39 -6.39
CA PHE A 319 -0.93 -18.41 -6.77
C PHE A 319 -1.62 -19.77 -6.94
N ASN A 320 -1.50 -20.35 -8.13
CA ASN A 320 -2.02 -21.69 -8.41
C ASN A 320 -1.06 -22.78 -7.93
N LYS A 321 -1.49 -24.05 -7.93
CA LYS A 321 -0.74 -25.23 -7.46
C LYS A 321 0.60 -25.49 -8.14
N ASN A 322 0.90 -24.83 -9.27
CA ASN A 322 2.18 -25.00 -9.98
C ASN A 322 3.30 -24.07 -9.47
N ARG A 323 2.99 -23.14 -8.55
CA ARG A 323 3.97 -22.19 -7.99
C ARG A 323 4.77 -22.78 -6.83
N ASP A 324 6.07 -22.50 -6.79
CA ASP A 324 6.89 -22.70 -5.59
C ASP A 324 6.70 -21.52 -4.63
N LEU A 325 5.89 -21.72 -3.58
CA LEU A 325 5.62 -20.68 -2.60
C LEU A 325 6.86 -20.22 -1.82
N LEU A 326 7.85 -21.09 -1.59
CA LEU A 326 9.01 -20.70 -0.77
C LEU A 326 9.98 -19.86 -1.59
N THR A 327 10.31 -20.31 -2.80
CA THR A 327 11.33 -19.68 -3.65
C THR A 327 10.76 -18.53 -4.48
N GLU A 328 9.61 -18.70 -5.13
CA GLU A 328 9.05 -17.68 -6.02
C GLU A 328 8.31 -16.58 -5.26
N VAL A 329 7.76 -16.89 -4.08
CA VAL A 329 6.90 -15.95 -3.32
C VAL A 329 7.57 -15.45 -2.05
N VAL A 330 7.80 -16.31 -1.06
CA VAL A 330 8.28 -15.87 0.27
C VAL A 330 9.69 -15.27 0.16
N LEU A 331 10.61 -15.92 -0.55
CA LEU A 331 11.97 -15.40 -0.73
C LEU A 331 11.98 -14.08 -1.51
N ASN A 332 11.12 -13.94 -2.52
CA ASN A 332 10.97 -12.70 -3.29
C ASN A 332 10.52 -11.54 -2.37
N PHE A 333 9.48 -11.76 -1.55
CA PHE A 333 9.00 -10.76 -0.60
C PHE A 333 10.04 -10.41 0.48
N MET A 334 10.83 -11.38 0.94
CA MET A 334 11.94 -11.09 1.86
C MET A 334 13.01 -10.20 1.19
N ASN A 335 13.32 -10.41 -0.09
CA ASN A 335 14.22 -9.54 -0.83
C ASN A 335 13.66 -8.13 -0.99
N PHE A 336 12.37 -8.00 -1.32
CA PHE A 336 11.68 -6.72 -1.37
C PHE A 336 11.83 -5.92 -0.06
N PHE A 337 11.54 -6.51 1.10
CA PHE A 337 11.69 -5.81 2.38
C PHE A 337 13.13 -5.43 2.71
N ILE A 338 14.10 -6.21 2.24
CA ILE A 338 15.53 -5.95 2.40
C ILE A 338 15.96 -4.76 1.55
N GLU A 339 15.52 -4.69 0.31
CA GLU A 339 15.84 -3.62 -0.65
C GLU A 339 15.16 -2.31 -0.27
N GLU A 340 13.92 -2.37 0.24
CA GLU A 340 13.10 -1.20 0.54
C GLU A 340 13.23 -0.68 1.98
N SER A 341 14.10 -1.30 2.80
CA SER A 341 14.38 -0.80 4.14
C SER A 341 15.14 0.53 4.07
N CYS A 342 14.66 1.55 4.80
CA CYS A 342 15.41 2.81 4.93
C CYS A 342 16.72 2.67 5.74
N GLY A 343 16.89 1.55 6.46
CA GLY A 343 18.12 1.22 7.18
C GLY A 343 18.32 1.92 8.54
N THR A 344 17.34 2.69 9.04
CA THR A 344 17.48 3.44 10.30
C THR A 344 17.43 2.53 11.53
N CYS A 345 16.46 1.60 11.62
CA CYS A 345 16.30 0.71 12.77
C CYS A 345 17.21 -0.52 12.67
N SER A 346 17.91 -0.88 13.74
CA SER A 346 18.74 -2.09 13.78
C SER A 346 17.93 -3.37 13.57
N THR A 347 16.70 -3.45 14.09
CA THR A 347 15.81 -4.60 13.91
C THR A 347 15.41 -4.77 12.44
N CYS A 348 14.84 -3.74 11.83
CA CYS A 348 14.41 -3.76 10.43
C CYS A 348 15.58 -3.91 9.45
N ARG A 349 16.75 -3.32 9.73
CA ARG A 349 17.91 -3.41 8.86
C ARG A 349 18.53 -4.80 8.83
N ASN A 350 18.59 -5.49 9.98
CA ASN A 350 19.34 -6.73 10.11
C ASN A 350 18.46 -7.98 10.05
N MET A 351 17.32 -7.97 10.74
CA MET A 351 16.53 -9.20 10.93
C MET A 351 15.97 -9.79 9.63
N PRO A 352 15.49 -9.01 8.64
CA PRO A 352 15.08 -9.57 7.36
C PRO A 352 16.20 -10.35 6.66
N TYR A 353 17.46 -9.90 6.72
CA TYR A 353 18.61 -10.65 6.19
C TYR A 353 18.82 -11.98 6.91
N VAL A 354 18.73 -11.98 8.25
CA VAL A 354 18.86 -13.19 9.07
C VAL A 354 17.75 -14.20 8.74
N LEU A 355 16.51 -13.72 8.69
CA LEU A 355 15.34 -14.55 8.38
C LEU A 355 15.41 -15.11 6.96
N ARG A 356 15.80 -14.29 5.97
CA ARG A 356 16.07 -14.74 4.60
C ARG A 356 17.18 -15.80 4.56
N GLY A 357 18.24 -15.63 5.34
CA GLY A 357 19.33 -16.61 5.44
C GLY A 357 18.85 -17.97 5.92
N LYS A 358 18.00 -18.01 6.97
CA LYS A 358 17.39 -19.26 7.44
C LYS A 358 16.43 -19.86 6.41
N LEU A 359 15.62 -19.03 5.74
CA LEU A 359 14.76 -19.49 4.66
C LEU A 359 15.58 -20.16 3.54
N LEU A 360 16.67 -19.53 3.08
CA LEU A 360 17.57 -20.09 2.08
C LEU A 360 18.22 -21.40 2.56
N LYS A 361 18.60 -21.49 3.84
CA LYS A 361 19.12 -22.73 4.42
C LYS A 361 18.10 -23.86 4.31
N VAL A 362 16.82 -23.59 4.62
CA VAL A 362 15.72 -24.56 4.44
C VAL A 362 15.52 -24.92 2.96
N ILE A 363 15.41 -23.94 2.07
CA ILE A 363 15.21 -24.14 0.62
C ILE A 363 16.33 -25.03 0.03
N ASN A 364 17.56 -24.86 0.50
CA ASN A 364 18.72 -25.63 0.02
C ASN A 364 18.84 -27.04 0.65
N GLY A 365 17.83 -27.53 1.37
CA GLY A 365 17.87 -28.86 2.01
C GLY A 365 18.83 -28.96 3.21
N ARG A 366 19.25 -27.80 3.75
CA ARG A 366 20.18 -27.71 4.88
C ARG A 366 19.52 -27.27 6.17
N GLY A 367 18.22 -27.00 6.15
CA GLY A 367 17.48 -26.58 7.33
C GLY A 367 17.33 -27.70 8.36
N VAL A 368 17.34 -27.33 9.63
CA VAL A 368 16.98 -28.21 10.76
C VAL A 368 15.68 -27.71 11.40
N LYS A 369 15.02 -28.52 12.23
CA LYS A 369 13.72 -28.17 12.84
C LYS A 369 13.76 -26.85 13.62
N THR A 370 14.86 -26.60 14.33
CA THR A 370 15.09 -25.37 15.10
C THR A 370 15.17 -24.13 14.22
N ASP A 371 15.58 -24.24 12.95
CA ASP A 371 15.61 -23.08 12.04
C ASP A 371 14.20 -22.54 11.78
N ILE A 372 13.18 -23.41 11.70
CA ILE A 372 11.79 -22.98 11.50
C ILE A 372 11.27 -22.28 12.76
N GLU A 373 11.55 -22.85 13.93
CA GLU A 373 11.16 -22.28 15.22
C GLU A 373 11.83 -20.93 15.47
N ASP A 374 13.13 -20.83 15.17
CA ASP A 374 13.89 -19.57 15.23
C ASP A 374 13.29 -18.50 14.33
N MET A 375 12.94 -18.82 13.08
CA MET A 375 12.31 -17.86 12.17
C MET A 375 11.02 -17.27 12.76
N VAL A 376 10.17 -18.10 13.38
CA VAL A 376 8.93 -17.64 14.02
C VAL A 376 9.22 -16.82 15.28
N ASN A 377 10.14 -17.30 16.12
CA ASN A 377 10.47 -16.64 17.38
C ASN A 377 11.13 -15.27 17.16
N TRP A 378 12.08 -15.20 16.22
CA TRP A 378 12.83 -13.98 15.93
C TRP A 378 12.02 -12.96 15.15
N ALA A 379 10.96 -13.38 14.44
CA ALA A 379 10.02 -12.46 13.80
C ALA A 379 9.40 -11.47 14.79
N ASN A 380 9.24 -11.84 16.06
CA ASN A 380 8.70 -10.95 17.10
C ASN A 380 9.61 -9.74 17.37
N LEU A 381 10.92 -9.87 17.15
CA LEU A 381 11.87 -8.76 17.31
C LEU A 381 11.62 -7.62 16.32
N LEU A 382 10.97 -7.89 15.19
CA LEU A 382 10.65 -6.86 14.21
C LEU A 382 9.50 -5.95 14.67
N LYS A 383 8.66 -6.39 15.61
CA LYS A 383 7.50 -5.61 16.10
C LYS A 383 7.89 -4.33 16.84
N VAL A 384 9.12 -4.22 17.33
CA VAL A 384 9.63 -2.98 17.97
C VAL A 384 10.22 -1.98 16.97
N SER A 385 10.17 -2.27 15.66
CA SER A 385 10.63 -1.34 14.63
C SER A 385 9.80 -0.05 14.61
N ARG A 386 10.45 1.06 14.24
CA ARG A 386 9.87 2.41 14.26
C ARG A 386 8.62 2.58 13.38
N CYS A 387 8.54 1.86 12.26
CA CYS A 387 7.48 2.03 11.27
C CYS A 387 6.84 0.70 10.84
N GLY A 388 5.71 0.81 10.14
CA GLY A 388 4.91 -0.33 9.67
C GLY A 388 5.69 -1.32 8.78
N LEU A 389 6.59 -0.84 7.92
CA LEU A 389 7.45 -1.69 7.09
C LEU A 389 8.26 -2.64 7.96
N GLY A 390 9.02 -2.09 8.92
CA GLY A 390 9.84 -2.90 9.81
C GLY A 390 9.00 -3.86 10.66
N GLN A 391 7.82 -3.44 11.12
CA GLN A 391 6.93 -4.29 11.93
C GLN A 391 6.30 -5.46 11.15
N THR A 392 6.22 -5.34 9.82
CA THR A 392 5.55 -6.32 8.94
C THR A 392 6.53 -7.11 8.07
N ALA A 393 7.81 -6.73 8.02
CA ALA A 393 8.83 -7.39 7.19
C ALA A 393 9.04 -8.90 7.46
N ALA A 394 8.55 -9.42 8.59
CA ALA A 394 8.57 -10.85 8.91
C ALA A 394 7.31 -11.61 8.46
N ASN A 395 6.25 -10.89 8.09
CA ASN A 395 4.94 -11.46 7.78
C ASN A 395 4.97 -12.47 6.63
N PRO A 396 5.78 -12.31 5.55
CA PRO A 396 5.91 -13.33 4.52
C PRO A 396 6.30 -14.70 5.10
N ILE A 397 7.25 -14.74 6.04
CA ILE A 397 7.71 -15.97 6.69
C ILE A 397 6.69 -16.49 7.70
N VAL A 398 6.19 -15.62 8.59
CA VAL A 398 5.28 -16.07 9.65
C VAL A 398 3.96 -16.60 9.08
N SER A 399 3.39 -15.91 8.08
CA SER A 399 2.13 -16.34 7.46
C SER A 399 2.30 -17.60 6.62
N SER A 400 3.40 -17.73 5.88
CA SER A 400 3.70 -18.95 5.11
C SER A 400 3.99 -20.14 6.00
N ILE A 401 4.76 -20.01 7.08
CA ILE A 401 4.95 -21.11 8.04
C ILE A 401 3.61 -21.51 8.68
N ARG A 402 2.76 -20.56 9.08
CA ARG A 402 1.45 -20.86 9.68
C ARG A 402 0.53 -21.65 8.74
N ASN A 403 0.60 -21.37 7.44
CA ASN A 403 -0.35 -21.91 6.46
C ASN A 403 0.20 -23.08 5.64
N PHE A 404 1.52 -23.14 5.47
CA PHE A 404 2.22 -24.08 4.60
C PHE A 404 3.42 -24.72 5.31
N ARG A 405 3.32 -24.93 6.63
CA ARG A 405 4.38 -25.56 7.45
C ARG A 405 4.96 -26.84 6.83
N HIS A 406 4.09 -27.65 6.23
CA HIS A 406 4.47 -28.90 5.57
C HIS A 406 5.51 -28.71 4.44
N LEU A 407 5.52 -27.58 3.74
CA LEU A 407 6.53 -27.27 2.72
C LEU A 407 7.91 -27.07 3.35
N TYR A 408 7.98 -26.49 4.55
CA TYR A 408 9.22 -26.33 5.29
C TYR A 408 9.70 -27.66 5.86
N ASP A 409 8.81 -28.40 6.52
CA ASP A 409 9.16 -29.68 7.14
C ASP A 409 9.62 -30.73 6.11
N ALA A 410 9.15 -30.63 4.85
CA ALA A 410 9.59 -31.49 3.75
C ALA A 410 11.05 -31.27 3.33
N LEU A 411 11.62 -30.08 3.59
CA LEU A 411 12.97 -29.70 3.19
C LEU A 411 13.98 -29.74 4.35
N VAL A 412 13.51 -29.98 5.57
CA VAL A 412 14.33 -30.04 6.77
C VAL A 412 14.97 -31.43 6.95
N GLN A 413 16.22 -31.44 7.39
CA GLN A 413 16.96 -32.65 7.80
C GLN A 413 16.36 -33.23 9.08
N LYS A 414 16.02 -34.53 9.07
CA LYS A 414 15.29 -35.19 10.18
C LYS A 414 16.15 -35.68 11.33
N GLU A 415 17.37 -36.11 11.04
CA GLU A 415 18.28 -36.77 12.01
C GLU A 415 19.44 -35.87 12.46
N ILE A 416 19.45 -34.62 12.00
CA ILE A 416 20.53 -33.65 12.26
C ILE A 416 19.96 -32.52 13.11
N GLU A 417 20.57 -32.27 14.27
CA GLU A 417 20.17 -31.18 15.16
C GLU A 417 20.78 -29.83 14.75
N TYR A 418 21.89 -29.86 14.00
CA TYR A 418 22.61 -28.66 13.59
C TYR A 418 23.31 -28.82 12.24
N ASP A 419 23.11 -27.85 11.35
CA ASP A 419 23.85 -27.68 10.10
C ASP A 419 24.39 -26.24 10.05
N SER A 420 25.69 -26.07 9.81
CA SER A 420 26.36 -24.77 9.78
C SER A 420 25.97 -23.89 8.58
N GLY A 421 25.35 -24.46 7.54
CA GLY A 421 24.96 -23.75 6.32
C GLY A 421 26.11 -23.46 5.35
N PHE A 422 27.35 -23.80 5.68
CA PHE A 422 28.52 -23.73 4.78
C PHE A 422 29.33 -25.02 4.83
N SER A 423 30.17 -25.27 3.82
CA SER A 423 31.12 -26.39 3.84
C SER A 423 32.46 -25.87 4.34
N LEU A 424 32.94 -26.38 5.47
CA LEU A 424 34.26 -26.04 6.00
C LEU A 424 35.35 -26.38 4.97
N GLU A 425 35.15 -27.46 4.23
CA GLU A 425 36.07 -27.89 3.18
C GLU A 425 36.13 -26.88 2.03
N ALA A 426 34.95 -26.48 1.53
CA ALA A 426 34.85 -25.48 0.48
C ALA A 426 35.48 -24.14 0.90
N SER A 427 35.28 -23.74 2.16
CA SER A 427 35.80 -22.47 2.69
C SER A 427 37.32 -22.39 2.76
N VAL A 428 38.03 -23.52 2.90
CA VAL A 428 39.50 -23.51 2.98
C VAL A 428 40.18 -23.78 1.63
N LEU A 429 39.47 -24.37 0.66
CA LEU A 429 40.03 -24.76 -0.64
C LEU A 429 40.70 -23.59 -1.37
N GLU A 430 40.07 -22.42 -1.40
CA GLU A 430 40.62 -21.24 -2.08
C GLU A 430 41.94 -20.79 -1.44
N SER A 431 41.97 -20.68 -0.10
CA SER A 431 43.18 -20.29 0.62
C SER A 431 44.30 -21.32 0.47
N CYS A 432 43.98 -22.62 0.59
CA CYS A 432 44.92 -23.72 0.37
C CYS A 432 45.52 -23.68 -1.04
N LYS A 433 44.69 -23.42 -2.06
CA LYS A 433 45.15 -23.25 -3.45
C LYS A 433 46.10 -22.06 -3.59
N ALA A 434 45.78 -20.92 -2.98
CA ALA A 434 46.62 -19.72 -3.02
C ALA A 434 48.00 -19.94 -2.39
N VAL A 435 48.09 -20.69 -1.29
CA VAL A 435 49.36 -20.99 -0.59
C VAL A 435 49.98 -22.34 -0.98
N ARG A 436 49.45 -23.02 -2.01
CA ARG A 436 49.90 -24.33 -2.50
C ARG A 436 49.95 -25.42 -1.41
N ARG A 437 48.96 -25.43 -0.51
CA ARG A 437 48.76 -26.49 0.50
C ARG A 437 47.62 -27.40 0.07
N GLN A 438 47.67 -28.66 0.48
CA GLN A 438 46.52 -29.57 0.40
C GLN A 438 45.76 -29.51 1.73
N PRO A 439 44.44 -29.30 1.73
CA PRO A 439 43.66 -29.35 2.95
C PRO A 439 43.59 -30.79 3.47
N LEU A 440 43.80 -30.95 4.78
CA LEU A 440 43.61 -32.22 5.49
C LEU A 440 42.33 -32.11 6.32
N PHE A 441 41.28 -32.83 5.90
CA PHE A 441 40.02 -32.88 6.63
C PHE A 441 40.01 -34.13 7.52
N HIS A 442 40.06 -33.92 8.83
CA HIS A 442 39.81 -34.96 9.81
C HIS A 442 38.32 -34.94 10.13
N HIS A 443 37.52 -35.66 9.33
CA HIS A 443 36.14 -35.95 9.75
C HIS A 443 36.22 -37.00 10.85
N ASN A 444 35.86 -36.62 12.07
CA ASN A 444 35.69 -37.60 13.14
C ASN A 444 34.56 -38.56 12.75
N ALA A 445 34.83 -39.85 12.96
CA ALA A 445 33.96 -41.00 12.73
C ALA A 445 32.63 -40.92 13.48
#